data_AF-A0A926DQM7-F1
#
_entry.id   AF-A0A926DQM7-F1
#
_cell.length_a   1.000
_cell.length_b   1.000
_cell.length_c   1.000
_cell.angle_alpha   90.00
_cell.angle_beta   90.00
_cell.angle_gamma   90.00
#
_symmetry.space_group_name_H-M   'P 1'
#
loop_
_entity.id
_entity.type
_entity.pdbx_description
1 polymer ?
#
loop_
_entity_poly.entity_id
_entity_poly.type
_entity_poly.pdbx_seq_one_letter_code
_entity_poly.pdbx_strand_id
1 'polypeptide(L)'
;MPERYELPGDDERTLLREGVVRALRAVPMHFTSTINMEGLSAIDLFALNTLLGGAIEEQTVATLNETRAIWDPEGRWADYEFKRYAESFPDVRLERNGGDAPVIGIELKGWYLLAKEEMPSFRFRASANAMTIWDLIAVFPWSLSNVISGTPILESPYIEQAKYVADLRTYYWEHRSATAKPVDHADTHPYPDAGSSYSDTVHDDKGGNFGRIARVPGLMDDWIEEAMKTNLAGIEARWWVRFLKLFDERGDEEAIRIRFERLAQSIGRGTEWTEEVVQHVMRLMEM
;
A
#
# COMPACT_ATOMS: atom_id res chain seq x y z
N MET A 1 -4.23 -17.61 -17.44
CA MET A 1 -3.89 -16.79 -16.25
C MET A 1 -2.47 -16.28 -16.46
N PRO A 2 -2.20 -14.98 -16.24
CA PRO A 2 -0.86 -14.43 -16.33
C PRO A 2 0.10 -15.12 -15.35
N GLU A 3 1.36 -15.22 -15.74
CA GLU A 3 2.46 -15.74 -14.93
C GLU A 3 3.50 -14.65 -14.72
N ARG A 4 4.32 -14.78 -13.67
CA ARG A 4 5.42 -13.85 -13.44
C ARG A 4 6.43 -13.98 -14.58
N TYR A 5 6.96 -12.85 -15.03
CA TYR A 5 7.97 -12.83 -16.08
C TYR A 5 9.30 -13.36 -15.53
N GLU A 6 9.89 -14.31 -16.26
CA GLU A 6 11.25 -14.78 -15.98
C GLU A 6 12.25 -13.65 -16.18
N LEU A 7 13.16 -13.50 -15.22
CA LEU A 7 14.22 -12.52 -15.28
C LEU A 7 15.46 -13.16 -15.94
N PRO A 8 16.06 -12.51 -16.95
CA PRO A 8 17.28 -13.03 -17.57
C PRO A 8 18.42 -13.10 -16.55
N GLY A 9 18.99 -14.30 -16.35
CA GLY A 9 20.05 -14.50 -15.35
C GLY A 9 21.40 -13.89 -15.75
N ASP A 10 21.57 -13.55 -17.03
CA ASP A 10 22.74 -12.91 -17.61
C ASP A 10 22.64 -11.37 -17.65
N ASP A 11 21.49 -10.79 -17.31
CA ASP A 11 21.30 -9.34 -17.24
C ASP A 11 21.61 -8.83 -15.83
N GLU A 12 22.52 -7.86 -15.72
CA GLU A 12 22.94 -7.29 -14.43
C GLU A 12 21.78 -6.64 -13.65
N ARG A 13 20.71 -6.22 -14.33
CA ARG A 13 19.50 -5.68 -13.68
C ARG A 13 18.76 -6.73 -12.85
N THR A 14 18.93 -8.01 -13.16
CA THR A 14 18.34 -9.10 -12.36
C THR A 14 18.96 -9.15 -10.97
N LEU A 15 20.31 -9.11 -10.88
CA LEU A 15 21.01 -9.04 -9.60
C LEU A 15 20.70 -7.74 -8.84
N LEU A 16 20.66 -6.61 -9.56
CA LEU A 16 20.23 -5.33 -9.00
C LEU A 16 18.84 -5.43 -8.39
N ARG A 17 17.84 -5.93 -9.14
CA ARG A 17 16.45 -6.07 -8.67
C ARG A 17 16.39 -6.90 -7.38
N GLU A 18 17.12 -8.01 -7.30
CA GLU A 18 17.17 -8.82 -6.08
C GLU A 18 17.75 -8.03 -4.90
N GLY A 19 18.80 -7.24 -5.14
CA GLY A 19 19.35 -6.29 -4.17
C GLY A 19 18.31 -5.26 -3.71
N VAL A 20 17.60 -4.66 -4.65
CA VAL A 20 16.54 -3.67 -4.37
C VAL A 20 15.40 -4.30 -3.58
N VAL A 21 14.99 -5.53 -3.89
CA VAL A 21 13.99 -6.27 -3.10
C VAL A 21 14.47 -6.50 -1.67
N ARG A 22 15.75 -6.86 -1.47
CA ARG A 22 16.33 -6.99 -0.12
C ARG A 22 16.34 -5.65 0.62
N ALA A 23 16.73 -4.57 -0.05
CA ALA A 23 16.74 -3.23 0.54
C ALA A 23 15.33 -2.76 0.91
N LEU A 24 14.33 -2.93 0.04
CA LEU A 24 12.92 -2.64 0.32
C LEU A 24 12.40 -3.39 1.55
N ARG A 25 12.77 -4.67 1.72
CA ARG A 25 12.43 -5.44 2.93
C ARG A 25 13.12 -4.95 4.19
N ALA A 26 14.29 -4.32 4.05
CA ALA A 26 15.05 -3.75 5.16
C ALA A 26 14.58 -2.32 5.53
N VAL A 27 13.89 -1.61 4.64
CA VAL A 27 13.40 -0.24 4.89
C VAL A 27 12.72 -0.09 6.26
N PRO A 28 11.80 -0.97 6.71
CA PRO A 28 11.15 -0.81 8.01
C PRO A 28 12.13 -0.76 9.21
N MET A 29 13.29 -1.40 9.09
CA MET A 29 14.32 -1.43 10.15
C MET A 29 15.16 -0.15 10.20
N HIS A 30 15.19 0.61 9.10
CA HIS A 30 15.99 1.82 8.95
C HIS A 30 15.13 3.09 8.87
N PHE A 31 13.82 2.93 8.74
CA PHE A 31 12.89 4.04 8.61
C PHE A 31 12.84 4.87 9.90
N THR A 32 13.18 6.14 9.77
CA THR A 32 13.05 7.12 10.85
C THR A 32 12.18 8.27 10.39
N SER A 33 11.07 8.49 11.08
CA SER A 33 10.22 9.66 10.82
C SER A 33 10.56 10.79 11.79
N THR A 34 10.76 11.99 11.24
CA THR A 34 10.84 13.23 12.04
C THR A 34 9.46 13.76 12.44
N ILE A 35 8.39 13.16 11.92
CA ILE A 35 7.01 13.56 12.15
C ILE A 35 6.51 12.89 13.43
N ASN A 36 6.07 13.69 14.39
CA ASN A 36 5.37 13.22 15.59
C ASN A 36 3.95 13.79 15.61
N MET A 37 2.94 12.93 15.69
CA MET A 37 1.53 13.32 15.70
C MET A 37 0.96 13.31 17.11
N GLU A 38 0.33 14.41 17.51
CA GLU A 38 -0.34 14.56 18.79
C GLU A 38 -1.70 15.24 18.60
N GLY A 39 -2.67 14.91 19.46
CA GLY A 39 -3.97 15.59 19.49
C GLY A 39 -4.90 15.28 18.31
N LEU A 40 -4.73 14.15 17.64
CA LEU A 40 -5.65 13.71 16.59
C LEU A 40 -6.99 13.23 17.18
N SER A 41 -8.09 13.68 16.59
CA SER A 41 -9.39 13.08 16.87
C SER A 41 -9.44 11.67 16.27
N ALA A 42 -10.07 10.74 16.98
CA ALA A 42 -10.19 9.34 16.52
C ALA A 42 -10.93 9.22 15.18
N ILE A 43 -11.83 10.17 14.89
CA ILE A 43 -12.60 10.22 13.63
C ILE A 43 -11.72 10.65 12.44
N ASP A 44 -10.67 11.46 12.69
CA ASP A 44 -9.76 11.97 11.67
C ASP A 44 -8.66 10.98 11.31
N LEU A 45 -8.49 9.90 12.11
CA LEU A 45 -7.47 8.87 11.87
C LEU A 45 -7.57 8.28 10.47
N PHE A 46 -8.79 8.13 9.94
CA PHE A 46 -8.99 7.57 8.62
C PHE A 46 -8.47 8.46 7.47
N ALA A 47 -8.25 9.75 7.72
CA ALA A 47 -7.69 10.70 6.75
C ALA A 47 -6.15 10.74 6.76
N LEU A 48 -5.49 10.08 7.71
CA LEU A 48 -4.02 10.14 7.89
C LEU A 48 -3.24 9.68 6.66
N ASN A 49 -3.79 8.74 5.90
CA ASN A 49 -3.16 8.27 4.66
C ASN A 49 -2.95 9.39 3.64
N THR A 50 -3.87 10.35 3.57
CA THR A 50 -3.75 11.52 2.70
C THR A 50 -2.73 12.52 3.25
N LEU A 51 -2.62 12.64 4.57
CA LEU A 51 -1.76 13.61 5.23
C LEU A 51 -0.27 13.19 5.21
N LEU A 52 0.02 11.91 5.42
CA LEU A 52 1.39 11.42 5.61
C LEU A 52 1.91 10.50 4.50
N GLY A 53 1.06 10.06 3.58
CA GLY A 53 1.45 9.13 2.52
C GLY A 53 2.66 9.61 1.71
N GLY A 54 2.66 10.88 1.29
CA GLY A 54 3.77 11.48 0.53
C GLY A 54 5.08 11.57 1.32
N ALA A 55 5.01 11.91 2.62
CA ALA A 55 6.18 11.97 3.48
C ALA A 55 6.79 10.59 3.73
N ILE A 56 5.95 9.56 3.87
CA ILE A 56 6.38 8.17 4.01
C ILE A 56 7.07 7.69 2.72
N GLU A 57 6.50 8.01 1.56
CA GLU A 57 7.10 7.69 0.27
C GLU A 57 8.47 8.36 0.11
N GLU A 58 8.60 9.64 0.46
CA GLU A 58 9.87 10.38 0.42
C GLU A 58 10.93 9.79 1.37
N GLN A 59 10.56 9.51 2.62
CA GLN A 59 11.45 8.88 3.60
C GLN A 59 11.88 7.47 3.18
N THR A 60 11.00 6.72 2.50
CA THR A 60 11.34 5.40 1.95
C THR A 60 12.41 5.51 0.87
N VAL A 61 12.32 6.50 -0.03
CA VAL A 61 13.33 6.74 -1.07
C VAL A 61 14.67 7.15 -0.47
N ALA A 62 14.67 8.02 0.55
CA ALA A 62 15.87 8.37 1.29
C ALA A 62 16.52 7.13 1.93
N THR A 63 15.72 6.29 2.60
CA THR A 63 16.18 5.05 3.24
C THR A 63 16.78 4.07 2.22
N LEU A 64 16.19 3.95 1.02
CA LEU A 64 16.75 3.13 -0.06
C LEU A 64 18.14 3.63 -0.48
N ASN A 65 18.33 4.94 -0.63
CA ASN A 65 19.64 5.49 -0.99
C ASN A 65 20.68 5.33 0.14
N GLU A 66 20.27 5.48 1.41
CA GLU A 66 21.14 5.27 2.58
C GLU A 66 21.56 3.79 2.73
N THR A 67 20.70 2.86 2.31
CA THR A 67 20.95 1.41 2.37
C THR A 67 21.60 0.85 1.10
N ARG A 68 22.37 1.67 0.36
CA ARG A 68 23.10 1.26 -0.86
C ARG A 68 23.91 -0.02 -0.69
N ALA A 69 24.56 -0.21 0.45
CA ALA A 69 25.33 -1.41 0.75
C ALA A 69 24.51 -2.72 0.68
N ILE A 70 23.17 -2.64 0.75
CA ILE A 70 22.26 -3.79 0.62
C ILE A 70 21.95 -4.11 -0.84
N TRP A 71 21.67 -3.08 -1.67
CA TRP A 71 21.20 -3.28 -3.04
C TRP A 71 22.30 -3.19 -4.11
N ASP A 72 23.41 -2.50 -3.83
CA ASP A 72 24.60 -2.43 -4.68
C ASP A 72 25.88 -2.65 -3.85
N PRO A 73 26.09 -3.85 -3.28
CA PRO A 73 27.25 -4.13 -2.43
C PRO A 73 28.59 -4.08 -3.17
N GLU A 74 28.58 -4.31 -4.48
CA GLU A 74 29.78 -4.33 -5.32
C GLU A 74 30.08 -2.98 -5.98
N GLY A 75 29.20 -1.98 -5.82
CA GLY A 75 29.37 -0.65 -6.39
C GLY A 75 29.23 -0.59 -7.91
N ARG A 76 28.51 -1.54 -8.53
CA ARG A 76 28.30 -1.57 -9.99
C ARG A 76 27.41 -0.42 -10.46
N TRP A 77 26.58 0.12 -9.57
CA TRP A 77 25.61 1.18 -9.82
C TRP A 77 25.94 2.43 -8.99
N ALA A 78 27.23 2.67 -8.72
CA ALA A 78 27.70 3.71 -7.79
C ALA A 78 27.29 5.14 -8.20
N ASP A 79 27.09 5.40 -9.49
CA ASP A 79 26.65 6.69 -10.04
C ASP A 79 25.13 6.80 -10.27
N TYR A 80 24.37 5.79 -9.81
CA TYR A 80 22.92 5.77 -9.82
C TYR A 80 22.33 6.13 -8.47
N GLU A 81 21.18 6.78 -8.44
CA GLU A 81 20.42 7.11 -7.23
C GLU A 81 18.92 6.97 -7.46
N PHE A 82 18.19 6.59 -6.41
CA PHE A 82 16.73 6.58 -6.45
C PHE A 82 16.19 8.00 -6.37
N LYS A 83 15.35 8.37 -7.34
CA LYS A 83 14.67 9.67 -7.44
C LYS A 83 13.17 9.47 -7.41
N ARG A 84 12.46 10.36 -6.71
CA ARG A 84 10.99 10.38 -6.64
C ARG A 84 10.42 11.37 -7.64
N TYR A 85 9.36 10.96 -8.33
CA TYR A 85 8.65 11.72 -9.34
C TYR A 85 7.14 11.72 -9.05
N ALA A 86 6.63 12.76 -8.40
CA ALA A 86 5.24 12.80 -7.96
C ALA A 86 4.19 12.86 -9.09
N GLU A 87 4.60 13.23 -10.31
CA GLU A 87 3.69 13.48 -11.45
C GLU A 87 3.98 12.59 -12.67
N SER A 88 4.85 11.59 -12.55
CA SER A 88 5.19 10.70 -13.66
C SER A 88 5.40 9.27 -13.21
N PHE A 89 4.90 8.32 -14.00
CA PHE A 89 5.04 6.89 -13.72
C PHE A 89 6.40 6.35 -14.15
N PRO A 90 7.06 5.47 -13.37
CA PRO A 90 6.74 5.10 -11.99
C PRO A 90 7.20 6.16 -10.99
N ASP A 91 6.58 6.16 -9.81
CA ASP A 91 6.82 7.13 -8.72
C ASP A 91 8.29 7.24 -8.31
N VAL A 92 9.04 6.14 -8.38
CA VAL A 92 10.45 6.09 -7.98
C VAL A 92 11.26 5.41 -9.07
N ARG A 93 12.41 5.99 -9.41
CA ARG A 93 13.27 5.50 -10.49
C ARG A 93 14.72 5.48 -10.05
N LEU A 94 15.43 4.40 -10.33
CA LEU A 94 16.89 4.36 -10.21
C LEU A 94 17.50 4.88 -11.49
N GLU A 95 18.18 6.02 -11.41
CA GLU A 95 18.69 6.75 -12.56
C GLU A 95 20.12 7.19 -12.33
N ARG A 96 20.89 7.29 -13.42
CA ARG A 96 22.28 7.76 -13.37
C ARG A 96 22.31 9.28 -13.29
N ASN A 97 23.24 9.81 -12.51
CA ASN A 97 23.45 11.26 -12.47
C ASN A 97 23.99 11.79 -13.81
N GLY A 98 23.18 12.62 -14.48
CA GLY A 98 23.53 13.26 -15.75
C GLY A 98 23.20 12.48 -17.03
N GLY A 99 22.45 11.36 -16.96
CA GLY A 99 22.01 10.69 -18.19
C GLY A 99 21.15 9.43 -18.02
N ASP A 100 20.57 9.03 -19.17
CA ASP A 100 19.82 7.82 -19.55
C ASP A 100 18.47 7.48 -18.88
N ALA A 101 17.76 6.57 -19.55
CA ALA A 101 16.51 5.99 -19.11
C ALA A 101 16.68 5.21 -17.78
N PRO A 102 15.65 5.16 -16.94
CA PRO A 102 15.70 4.40 -15.68
C PRO A 102 16.06 2.93 -15.89
N VAL A 103 16.79 2.35 -14.93
CA VAL A 103 17.18 0.93 -14.98
C VAL A 103 16.26 0.01 -14.17
N ILE A 104 15.61 0.59 -13.15
CA ILE A 104 14.54 -0.04 -12.38
C ILE A 104 13.61 1.06 -11.86
N GLY A 105 12.31 0.80 -11.95
CA GLY A 105 11.24 1.60 -11.41
C GLY A 105 10.56 0.92 -10.22
N ILE A 106 10.10 1.71 -9.27
CA ILE A 106 9.27 1.26 -8.15
C ILE A 106 8.04 2.16 -8.13
N GLU A 107 6.87 1.55 -8.31
CA GLU A 107 5.60 2.19 -7.97
C GLU A 107 5.36 1.98 -6.48
N LEU A 108 5.39 3.07 -5.71
CA LEU A 108 5.48 3.04 -4.27
C LEU A 108 4.17 3.48 -3.63
N LYS A 109 3.73 2.76 -2.59
CA LYS A 109 2.52 3.17 -1.87
C LYS A 109 2.61 2.97 -0.37
N GLY A 110 2.23 4.00 0.39
CA GLY A 110 1.90 3.85 1.81
C GLY A 110 0.46 3.38 2.03
N TRP A 111 0.26 2.41 2.92
CA TRP A 111 -1.05 1.97 3.41
C TRP A 111 -1.17 2.11 4.93
N TYR A 112 -1.96 3.07 5.38
CA TYR A 112 -2.29 3.18 6.80
C TYR A 112 -3.13 1.99 7.26
N LEU A 113 -2.60 1.19 8.18
CA LEU A 113 -3.23 -0.02 8.70
C LEU A 113 -4.60 0.23 9.32
N LEU A 114 -4.79 1.42 9.91
CA LEU A 114 -6.07 1.80 10.48
C LEU A 114 -7.02 2.48 9.49
N ALA A 115 -6.78 2.39 8.18
CA ALA A 115 -7.71 2.90 7.17
C ALA A 115 -9.04 2.11 7.14
N LYS A 116 -10.16 2.80 6.82
CA LYS A 116 -11.50 2.19 6.81
C LYS A 116 -11.61 0.98 5.87
N GLU A 117 -10.85 0.95 4.79
CA GLU A 117 -11.00 -0.11 3.79
C GLU A 117 -10.36 -1.44 4.22
N GLU A 118 -9.59 -1.48 5.31
CA GLU A 118 -8.85 -2.68 5.78
C GLU A 118 -7.91 -3.28 4.72
N MET A 119 -7.60 -2.51 3.68
CA MET A 119 -6.70 -2.86 2.58
C MET A 119 -6.17 -1.57 1.92
N PRO A 120 -5.07 -1.64 1.16
CA PRO A 120 -4.58 -0.49 0.42
C PRO A 120 -5.63 0.03 -0.58
N SER A 121 -5.85 1.35 -0.59
CA SER A 121 -6.66 2.03 -1.61
C SER A 121 -5.91 2.20 -2.95
N PHE A 122 -4.80 1.47 -3.12
CA PHE A 122 -3.85 1.62 -4.21
C PHE A 122 -4.50 1.34 -5.57
N ARG A 123 -4.50 2.35 -6.43
CA ARG A 123 -5.09 2.30 -7.77
C ARG A 123 -3.98 2.31 -8.81
N PHE A 124 -3.61 1.13 -9.27
CA PHE A 124 -2.60 0.93 -10.29
C PHE A 124 -3.25 0.69 -11.65
N ARG A 125 -3.22 1.71 -12.53
CA ARG A 125 -3.84 1.66 -13.88
C ARG A 125 -2.82 1.63 -15.02
N ALA A 126 -1.53 1.79 -14.74
CA ALA A 126 -0.49 1.74 -15.75
C ALA A 126 -0.59 0.43 -16.55
N SER A 127 -0.48 0.55 -17.88
CA SER A 127 -0.39 -0.57 -18.81
C SER A 127 0.89 -1.35 -18.54
N ALA A 128 0.86 -2.66 -18.73
CA ALA A 128 2.07 -3.49 -18.65
C ALA A 128 3.17 -2.99 -19.61
N ASN A 129 2.82 -2.31 -20.71
CA ASN A 129 3.80 -1.75 -21.66
C ASN A 129 4.52 -0.50 -21.14
N ALA A 130 4.01 0.13 -20.08
CA ALA A 130 4.62 1.32 -19.46
C ALA A 130 5.83 0.99 -18.56
N MET A 131 6.15 -0.30 -18.40
CA MET A 131 7.14 -0.80 -17.45
C MET A 131 7.94 -1.99 -18.01
N THR A 132 9.10 -2.20 -17.42
CA THR A 132 9.99 -3.33 -17.68
C THR A 132 9.65 -4.53 -16.80
N ILE A 133 10.26 -5.68 -17.08
CA ILE A 133 10.13 -6.89 -16.25
C ILE A 133 10.85 -6.76 -14.89
N TRP A 134 11.75 -5.78 -14.73
CA TRP A 134 12.47 -5.55 -13.47
C TRP A 134 11.73 -4.63 -12.50
N ASP A 135 10.78 -3.84 -13.01
CA ASP A 135 10.04 -2.86 -12.22
C ASP A 135 9.18 -3.52 -11.14
N LEU A 136 9.04 -2.82 -10.02
CA LEU A 136 8.41 -3.33 -8.82
C LEU A 136 7.20 -2.48 -8.42
N ILE A 137 6.23 -3.12 -7.79
CA ILE A 137 5.28 -2.47 -6.89
C ILE A 137 5.77 -2.73 -5.48
N ALA A 138 5.81 -1.68 -4.66
CA ALA A 138 6.11 -1.79 -3.23
C ALA A 138 5.00 -1.08 -2.43
N VAL A 139 4.31 -1.83 -1.55
CA VAL A 139 3.30 -1.25 -0.65
C VAL A 139 3.75 -1.45 0.80
N PHE A 140 3.95 -0.36 1.52
CA PHE A 140 4.34 -0.37 2.92
C PHE A 140 3.12 -0.14 3.80
N PRO A 141 2.70 -1.13 4.62
CA PRO A 141 1.77 -0.87 5.69
C PRO A 141 2.45 0.03 6.71
N TRP A 142 1.69 0.94 7.30
CA TRP A 142 2.21 1.82 8.33
C TRP A 142 1.15 2.15 9.38
N SER A 143 1.62 2.50 10.56
CA SER A 143 0.78 2.93 11.68
C SER A 143 1.51 3.99 12.51
N LEU A 144 0.84 4.55 13.52
CA LEU A 144 1.50 5.41 14.51
C LEU A 144 1.96 4.57 15.69
N SER A 145 3.10 4.94 16.29
CA SER A 145 3.72 4.20 17.40
C SER A 145 2.79 4.02 18.62
N ASN A 146 1.82 4.92 18.82
CA ASN A 146 0.81 4.85 19.89
C ASN A 146 -0.63 4.88 19.36
N VAL A 147 -0.94 4.11 18.30
CA VAL A 147 -2.26 3.93 17.67
C VAL A 147 -2.86 5.22 17.08
N ILE A 148 -3.13 6.23 17.92
CA ILE A 148 -3.73 7.52 17.57
C ILE A 148 -2.72 8.68 17.63
N SER A 149 -1.50 8.42 18.09
CA SER A 149 -0.44 9.42 18.25
C SER A 149 0.94 8.80 18.11
N GLY A 150 1.97 9.64 18.09
CA GLY A 150 3.36 9.23 17.98
C GLY A 150 3.90 9.36 16.56
N THR A 151 4.97 8.62 16.27
CA THR A 151 5.67 8.68 14.99
C THR A 151 5.17 7.58 14.05
N PRO A 152 5.14 7.82 12.72
CA PRO A 152 4.94 6.77 11.74
C PRO A 152 5.96 5.64 11.90
N ILE A 153 5.47 4.40 11.87
CA ILE A 153 6.26 3.17 11.82
C ILE A 153 5.83 2.36 10.60
N LEU A 154 6.79 1.78 9.89
CA LEU A 154 6.54 0.92 8.75
C LEU A 154 6.56 -0.54 9.15
N GLU A 155 5.75 -1.34 8.45
CA GLU A 155 5.73 -2.79 8.54
C GLU A 155 6.30 -3.44 7.27
N SER A 156 6.41 -4.77 7.28
CA SER A 156 6.92 -5.54 6.15
C SER A 156 6.12 -5.27 4.86
N PRO A 157 6.78 -4.85 3.77
CA PRO A 157 6.09 -4.45 2.55
C PRO A 157 5.57 -5.63 1.73
N TYR A 158 4.52 -5.37 0.95
CA TYR A 158 4.21 -6.14 -0.24
C TYR A 158 5.17 -5.74 -1.35
N ILE A 159 5.82 -6.71 -2.00
CA ILE A 159 6.69 -6.45 -3.14
C ILE A 159 6.35 -7.45 -4.25
N GLU A 160 6.08 -6.95 -5.46
CA GLU A 160 5.78 -7.79 -6.62
C GLU A 160 6.26 -7.15 -7.92
N GLN A 161 6.47 -7.95 -8.97
CA GLN A 161 6.77 -7.47 -10.31
C GLN A 161 5.60 -6.65 -10.87
N ALA A 162 5.85 -5.37 -11.16
CA ALA A 162 4.83 -4.41 -11.59
C ALA A 162 4.13 -4.86 -12.88
N LYS A 163 4.91 -5.37 -13.85
CA LYS A 163 4.41 -5.82 -15.15
C LYS A 163 3.41 -6.97 -14.99
N TYR A 164 3.76 -7.97 -14.17
CA TYR A 164 2.87 -9.08 -13.84
C TYR A 164 1.58 -8.61 -13.15
N VAL A 165 1.68 -7.66 -12.21
CA VAL A 165 0.51 -7.09 -11.54
C VAL A 165 -0.42 -6.37 -12.52
N ALA A 166 0.13 -5.63 -13.50
CA ALA A 166 -0.65 -4.98 -14.54
C ALA A 166 -1.43 -6.00 -15.38
N ASP A 167 -0.76 -7.07 -15.83
CA ASP A 167 -1.39 -8.12 -16.62
C ASP A 167 -2.44 -8.89 -15.82
N LEU A 168 -2.15 -9.25 -14.56
CA LEU A 168 -3.10 -9.98 -13.73
C LEU A 168 -4.34 -9.13 -13.39
N ARG A 169 -4.16 -7.84 -13.13
CA ARG A 169 -5.27 -6.89 -12.98
C ARG A 169 -6.15 -6.86 -14.23
N THR A 170 -5.55 -6.71 -15.41
CA THR A 170 -6.27 -6.66 -16.69
C THR A 170 -6.99 -7.97 -16.94
N TYR A 171 -6.29 -9.11 -16.82
CA TYR A 171 -6.88 -10.44 -16.97
C TYR A 171 -8.07 -10.64 -16.04
N TYR A 172 -7.92 -10.34 -14.74
CA TYR A 172 -9.02 -10.42 -13.79
C TYR A 172 -10.20 -9.54 -14.22
N TRP A 173 -9.94 -8.30 -14.66
CA TRP A 173 -11.00 -7.40 -15.10
C TRP A 173 -11.80 -7.98 -16.27
N GLU A 174 -11.12 -8.50 -17.29
CA GLU A 174 -11.75 -9.08 -18.48
C GLU A 174 -12.47 -10.41 -18.21
N HIS A 175 -12.14 -11.10 -17.11
CA HIS A 175 -12.69 -12.42 -16.78
C HIS A 175 -13.60 -12.42 -15.54
N ARG A 176 -13.88 -11.25 -14.95
CA ARG A 176 -14.67 -11.13 -13.70
C ARG A 176 -16.14 -11.53 -13.84
N SER A 177 -16.69 -11.50 -15.07
CA SER A 177 -18.06 -11.93 -15.37
C SER A 177 -18.25 -12.22 -16.85
N ALA A 178 -19.36 -12.87 -17.20
CA ALA A 178 -19.73 -13.17 -18.59
C ALA A 178 -20.03 -11.92 -19.45
N THR A 179 -20.21 -10.75 -18.83
CA THR A 179 -20.51 -9.48 -19.51
C THR A 179 -19.35 -8.48 -19.43
N ALA A 180 -18.17 -8.94 -18.99
CA ALA A 180 -16.98 -8.11 -18.91
C ALA A 180 -16.59 -7.62 -20.31
N LYS A 181 -16.21 -6.35 -20.40
CA LYS A 181 -15.69 -5.74 -21.62
C LYS A 181 -14.16 -5.84 -21.65
N PRO A 182 -13.57 -5.89 -22.86
CA PRO A 182 -12.13 -5.78 -23.03
C PRO A 182 -11.58 -4.48 -22.45
N VAL A 183 -10.34 -4.53 -22.00
CA VAL A 183 -9.56 -3.37 -21.54
C VAL A 183 -8.88 -2.74 -22.77
N ASP A 184 -8.95 -1.42 -22.90
CA ASP A 184 -8.20 -0.69 -23.91
C ASP A 184 -6.82 -0.37 -23.38
N HIS A 185 -5.79 -0.88 -24.05
CA HIS A 185 -4.40 -0.64 -23.68
C HIS A 185 -3.88 0.67 -24.25
N ALA A 186 -3.19 1.45 -23.40
CA ALA A 186 -2.47 2.62 -23.87
C ALA A 186 -1.33 2.20 -24.81
N ASP A 187 -1.19 2.91 -25.92
CA ASP A 187 0.01 2.85 -26.77
C ASP A 187 1.14 3.58 -26.05
N THR A 188 2.06 2.83 -25.46
CA THR A 188 3.05 3.35 -24.52
C THR A 188 4.29 2.47 -24.50
N HIS A 189 5.34 2.93 -23.83
CA HIS A 189 6.61 2.26 -23.67
C HIS A 189 7.11 2.37 -22.23
N PRO A 190 8.11 1.55 -21.83
CA PRO A 190 8.70 1.66 -20.50
C PRO A 190 9.18 3.08 -20.19
N TYR A 191 8.86 3.55 -18.99
CA TYR A 191 9.19 4.90 -18.50
C TYR A 191 8.65 6.01 -19.42
N PRO A 192 7.32 6.10 -19.55
CA PRO A 192 6.68 7.05 -20.45
C PRO A 192 6.99 8.50 -20.07
N ASP A 193 7.02 9.38 -21.08
CA ASP A 193 7.23 10.81 -20.89
C ASP A 193 6.14 11.42 -20.00
N ALA A 194 6.50 12.45 -19.23
CA ALA A 194 5.56 13.18 -18.40
C ALA A 194 4.39 13.74 -19.23
N GLY A 195 3.16 13.50 -18.78
CA GLY A 195 1.94 13.92 -19.47
C GLY A 195 1.47 13.02 -20.63
N SER A 196 2.23 11.99 -21.00
CA SER A 196 1.77 11.00 -21.99
C SER A 196 0.74 10.03 -21.42
N SER A 197 -0.04 9.38 -22.29
CA SER A 197 -1.01 8.36 -21.87
C SER A 197 -0.32 7.01 -21.70
N TYR A 198 -0.39 6.46 -20.49
CA TYR A 198 0.17 5.14 -20.16
C TYR A 198 -0.79 4.25 -19.36
N SER A 199 -1.99 4.75 -19.06
CA SER A 199 -2.98 4.01 -18.26
C SER A 199 -3.96 3.25 -19.15
N ASP A 200 -4.22 2.01 -18.77
CA ASP A 200 -5.31 1.22 -19.37
C ASP A 200 -6.67 1.86 -19.06
N THR A 201 -7.59 1.76 -20.03
CA THR A 201 -8.95 2.31 -19.94
C THR A 201 -9.99 1.21 -19.99
N VAL A 202 -11.07 1.35 -19.21
CA VAL A 202 -12.17 0.38 -19.14
C VAL A 202 -13.52 1.07 -19.28
N HIS A 203 -14.48 0.37 -19.90
CA HIS A 203 -15.78 0.94 -20.28
C HIS A 203 -16.95 0.47 -19.42
N ASP A 204 -16.67 -0.39 -18.44
CA ASP A 204 -17.65 -1.06 -17.61
C ASP A 204 -17.30 -0.96 -16.10
N ASP A 205 -16.61 0.13 -15.73
CA ASP A 205 -16.23 0.44 -14.35
C ASP A 205 -17.08 1.54 -13.69
N LYS A 206 -18.39 1.27 -13.54
CA LYS A 206 -19.29 2.24 -12.86
C LYS A 206 -18.91 2.51 -11.41
N GLY A 207 -18.19 1.59 -10.76
CA GLY A 207 -17.82 1.65 -9.34
C GLY A 207 -16.41 2.16 -9.06
N GLY A 208 -15.60 2.45 -10.08
CA GLY A 208 -14.20 2.85 -9.89
C GLY A 208 -13.31 1.74 -9.32
N ASN A 209 -13.57 0.48 -9.64
CA ASN A 209 -12.84 -0.67 -9.14
C ASN A 209 -11.61 -1.04 -9.98
N PHE A 210 -11.54 -0.61 -11.24
CA PHE A 210 -10.40 -0.94 -12.08
C PHE A 210 -9.12 -0.27 -11.57
N GLY A 211 -8.07 -1.08 -11.45
CA GLY A 211 -6.79 -0.70 -10.86
C GLY A 211 -6.69 -0.93 -9.36
N ARG A 212 -7.75 -1.31 -8.65
CA ARG A 212 -7.67 -1.63 -7.21
C ARG A 212 -7.05 -3.01 -7.01
N ILE A 213 -5.72 -3.09 -7.09
CA ILE A 213 -5.00 -4.37 -7.13
C ILE A 213 -5.11 -5.20 -5.84
N ALA A 214 -5.39 -4.56 -4.71
CA ALA A 214 -5.71 -5.24 -3.45
C ALA A 214 -7.00 -6.09 -3.52
N ARG A 215 -7.83 -5.91 -4.57
CA ARG A 215 -9.08 -6.66 -4.81
C ARG A 215 -8.95 -7.71 -5.92
N VAL A 216 -7.75 -7.87 -6.48
CA VAL A 216 -7.48 -8.85 -7.52
C VAL A 216 -7.03 -10.13 -6.83
N PRO A 217 -7.78 -11.25 -6.96
CA PRO A 217 -7.43 -12.50 -6.31
C PRO A 217 -6.03 -12.98 -6.73
N GLY A 218 -5.23 -13.40 -5.75
CA GLY A 218 -3.89 -13.95 -5.96
C GLY A 218 -2.77 -12.92 -5.96
N LEU A 219 -3.07 -11.64 -5.68
CA LEU A 219 -2.05 -10.62 -5.43
C LEU A 219 -1.77 -10.44 -3.95
N MET A 220 -2.65 -9.72 -3.24
CA MET A 220 -2.35 -9.19 -1.90
C MET A 220 -3.10 -9.89 -0.75
N ASP A 221 -3.94 -10.88 -1.04
CA ASP A 221 -4.90 -11.45 -0.07
C ASP A 221 -4.21 -11.90 1.24
N ASP A 222 -3.23 -12.81 1.14
CA ASP A 222 -2.52 -13.36 2.29
C ASP A 222 -1.70 -12.29 3.04
N TRP A 223 -1.08 -11.38 2.28
CA TRP A 223 -0.27 -10.31 2.86
C TRP A 223 -1.14 -9.28 3.59
N ILE A 224 -2.32 -8.92 3.08
CA ILE A 224 -3.28 -8.05 3.76
C ILE A 224 -3.73 -8.71 5.06
N GLU A 225 -4.07 -10.00 5.02
CA GLU A 225 -4.50 -10.72 6.22
C GLU A 225 -3.40 -10.69 7.30
N GLU A 226 -2.15 -10.92 6.90
CA GLU A 226 -1.01 -10.89 7.82
C GLU A 226 -0.71 -9.48 8.35
N ALA A 227 -0.70 -8.46 7.48
CA ALA A 227 -0.50 -7.07 7.87
C ALA A 227 -1.57 -6.59 8.87
N MET A 228 -2.81 -7.08 8.74
CA MET A 228 -3.90 -6.75 9.66
C MET A 228 -3.79 -7.45 11.04
N LYS A 229 -2.86 -8.41 11.21
CA LYS A 229 -2.50 -9.02 12.50
C LYS A 229 -1.42 -8.25 13.26
N THR A 230 -0.85 -7.18 12.67
CA THR A 230 0.12 -6.33 13.36
C THR A 230 -0.46 -5.80 14.68
N ASN A 231 0.27 -6.02 15.78
CA ASN A 231 -0.14 -5.60 17.11
C ASN A 231 0.16 -4.11 17.33
N LEU A 232 -0.88 -3.32 17.48
CA LEU A 232 -0.80 -1.92 17.87
C LEU A 232 -1.28 -1.79 19.31
N ALA A 233 -0.41 -1.33 20.23
CA ALA A 233 -0.69 -1.33 21.67
C ALA A 233 -1.21 -2.69 22.21
N GLY A 234 -0.69 -3.81 21.69
CA GLY A 234 -1.06 -5.17 22.11
C GLY A 234 -2.37 -5.71 21.52
N ILE A 235 -3.00 -4.98 20.59
CA ILE A 235 -4.23 -5.40 19.91
C ILE A 235 -3.98 -5.38 18.40
N GLU A 236 -4.37 -6.44 17.69
CA GLU A 236 -4.21 -6.51 16.23
C GLU A 236 -4.96 -5.37 15.50
N ALA A 237 -4.35 -4.83 14.44
CA ALA A 237 -4.88 -3.69 13.67
C ALA A 237 -6.35 -3.89 13.21
N ARG A 238 -6.75 -5.12 12.85
CA ARG A 238 -8.15 -5.44 12.49
C ARG A 238 -9.17 -5.08 13.57
N TRP A 239 -8.83 -5.26 14.84
CA TRP A 239 -9.74 -4.94 15.94
C TRP A 239 -9.81 -3.44 16.18
N TRP A 240 -8.68 -2.74 16.04
CA TRP A 240 -8.67 -1.28 16.05
C TRP A 240 -9.55 -0.68 14.95
N VAL A 241 -9.43 -1.15 13.71
CA VAL A 241 -10.28 -0.65 12.61
C VAL A 241 -11.74 -0.91 12.89
N ARG A 242 -12.10 -2.11 13.35
CA ARG A 242 -13.48 -2.44 13.72
C ARG A 242 -14.00 -1.54 14.82
N PHE A 243 -13.20 -1.28 15.85
CA PHE A 243 -13.54 -0.37 16.94
C PHE A 243 -13.74 1.07 16.44
N LEU A 244 -12.79 1.62 15.69
CA LEU A 244 -12.87 2.99 15.16
C LEU A 244 -14.07 3.19 14.21
N LYS A 245 -14.44 2.16 13.45
CA LYS A 245 -15.66 2.18 12.61
C LYS A 245 -16.97 2.27 13.39
N LEU A 246 -16.98 1.91 14.68
CA LEU A 246 -18.17 2.07 15.52
C LEU A 246 -18.52 3.55 15.70
N PHE A 247 -17.49 4.39 15.81
CA PHE A 247 -17.60 5.83 16.08
C PHE A 247 -17.57 6.70 14.82
N ASP A 248 -17.80 6.11 13.64
CA ASP A 248 -17.89 6.86 12.39
C ASP A 248 -19.06 7.86 12.44
N GLU A 249 -18.85 9.06 11.87
CA GLU A 249 -19.49 10.38 12.10
C GLU A 249 -21.04 10.45 12.09
N ARG A 250 -21.74 9.35 11.85
CA ARG A 250 -23.20 9.29 11.63
C ARG A 250 -23.95 8.39 12.61
N GLY A 251 -23.28 7.76 13.57
CA GLY A 251 -23.94 6.93 14.58
C GLY A 251 -24.46 7.77 15.73
N ASP A 252 -25.77 7.70 16.01
CA ASP A 252 -26.28 8.03 17.34
C ASP A 252 -25.90 6.92 18.34
N GLU A 253 -26.08 7.19 19.63
CA GLU A 253 -25.76 6.25 20.71
C GLU A 253 -26.40 4.87 20.52
N GLU A 254 -27.64 4.82 20.01
CA GLU A 254 -28.35 3.59 19.70
C GLU A 254 -27.66 2.81 18.56
N ALA A 255 -27.25 3.49 17.49
CA ALA A 255 -26.51 2.88 16.40
C ALA A 255 -25.14 2.34 16.86
N ILE A 256 -24.47 3.02 17.79
CA ILE A 256 -23.21 2.55 18.39
C ILE A 256 -23.46 1.26 19.18
N ARG A 257 -24.49 1.22 20.04
CA ARG A 257 -24.85 0.03 20.84
C ARG A 257 -25.15 -1.18 19.96
N ILE A 258 -25.98 -1.02 18.92
CA ILE A 258 -26.33 -2.10 17.99
C ILE A 258 -25.07 -2.66 17.30
N ARG A 259 -24.11 -1.81 16.93
CA ARG A 259 -22.86 -2.27 16.30
C ARG A 259 -21.97 -3.02 17.29
N PHE A 260 -21.91 -2.58 18.55
CA PHE A 260 -21.22 -3.30 19.63
C PHE A 260 -21.80 -4.70 19.87
N GLU A 261 -23.14 -4.83 19.89
CA GLU A 261 -23.80 -6.13 20.03
C GLU A 261 -23.45 -7.09 18.89
N ARG A 262 -23.44 -6.59 17.64
CA ARG A 262 -23.03 -7.39 16.47
C ARG A 262 -21.57 -7.82 16.55
N LEU A 263 -20.68 -6.93 16.99
CA LEU A 263 -19.27 -7.24 17.18
C LEU A 263 -19.10 -8.32 18.27
N ALA A 264 -19.77 -8.17 19.41
CA ALA A 264 -19.76 -9.14 20.51
C ALA A 264 -20.23 -10.54 20.06
N GLN A 265 -21.34 -10.59 19.30
CA GLN A 265 -21.83 -11.85 18.71
C GLN A 265 -20.78 -12.48 17.78
N SER A 266 -20.10 -11.68 16.95
CA SER A 266 -19.07 -12.19 16.02
C SER A 266 -17.85 -12.81 16.71
N ILE A 267 -17.63 -12.50 17.99
CA ILE A 267 -16.54 -13.06 18.82
C ILE A 267 -17.05 -14.02 19.91
N GLY A 268 -18.32 -14.45 19.83
CA GLY A 268 -18.92 -15.41 20.75
C GLY A 268 -19.21 -14.86 22.15
N ARG A 269 -19.40 -13.55 22.30
CA ARG A 269 -19.75 -12.89 23.57
C ARG A 269 -21.25 -12.55 23.62
N GLY A 270 -21.82 -12.59 24.82
CA GLY A 270 -23.25 -12.32 25.08
C GLY A 270 -23.54 -10.85 25.38
N THR A 271 -24.84 -10.51 25.47
CA THR A 271 -25.35 -9.14 25.63
C THR A 271 -24.90 -8.45 26.92
N GLU A 272 -24.76 -9.18 28.05
CA GLU A 272 -24.26 -8.62 29.32
C GLU A 272 -22.83 -8.07 29.19
N TRP A 273 -21.96 -8.78 28.48
CA TRP A 273 -20.60 -8.33 28.21
C TRP A 273 -20.58 -7.05 27.36
N THR A 274 -21.47 -6.98 26.37
CA THR A 274 -21.63 -5.78 25.53
C THR A 274 -22.04 -4.57 26.36
N GLU A 275 -23.03 -4.73 27.25
CA GLU A 275 -23.53 -3.66 28.10
C GLU A 275 -22.43 -3.11 29.03
N GLU A 276 -21.64 -3.99 29.65
CA GLU A 276 -20.51 -3.60 30.49
C GLU A 276 -19.43 -2.82 29.73
N VAL A 277 -19.12 -3.24 28.50
CA VAL A 277 -18.13 -2.56 27.64
C VAL A 277 -18.64 -1.21 27.19
N VAL A 278 -19.88 -1.12 26.70
CA VAL A 278 -20.49 0.14 26.27
C VAL A 278 -20.52 1.13 27.43
N GLN A 279 -20.93 0.70 28.63
CA GLN A 279 -20.93 1.56 29.82
C GLN A 279 -19.52 2.04 30.24
N HIS A 280 -18.49 1.23 30.06
CA HIS A 280 -17.11 1.67 30.32
C HIS A 280 -16.64 2.68 29.27
N VAL A 281 -16.93 2.43 27.99
CA VAL A 281 -16.53 3.33 26.91
C VAL A 281 -17.25 4.68 27.01
N MET A 282 -18.56 4.68 27.29
CA MET A 282 -19.32 5.93 27.48
C MET A 282 -18.78 6.75 28.65
N ARG A 283 -18.47 6.11 29.78
CA ARG A 283 -17.85 6.81 30.92
C ARG A 283 -16.50 7.42 30.58
N LEU A 284 -15.71 6.78 29.72
CA LEU A 284 -14.44 7.33 29.24
C LEU A 284 -14.63 8.52 28.29
N MET A 285 -15.77 8.59 27.58
CA MET A 285 -16.10 9.69 26.67
C MET A 285 -16.72 10.91 27.38
N GLU A 286 -17.29 10.72 28.57
CA GLU A 286 -17.83 11.80 29.42
C GLU A 286 -16.77 12.49 30.30
N MET A 287 -15.54 11.95 30.34
CA MET A 287 -14.39 12.52 31.06
C MET A 287 -13.59 13.50 30.21
#